data_AF-A0A699UZK8-F1
#
_entry.id   AF-A0A699UZK8-F1
#
_cell.length_a   1.000
_cell.length_b   1.000
_cell.length_c   1.000
_cell.angle_alpha   90.00
_cell.angle_beta   90.00
_cell.angle_gamma   90.00
#
_symmetry.space_group_name_H-M   'P 1'
#
loop_
_entity.id
_entity.type
_entity.pdbx_description
1 polymer ?
#
loop_
_entity_poly.entity_id
_entity_poly.type
_entity_poly.pdbx_seq_one_letter_code
_entity_poly.pdbx_strand_id
1 'polypeptide(L)'
;RSPTGRRTEMKIEPAALAQYIDHTLLAADATREQIATLCREAQEHGFYSVCVNSGQVPYAASLLTEGRVKQAIAAGAGEIDMVLNVGALKDGLLDQVSDDIAAVKQACGAVPLKVILETCLLDDAQKTKACEICRELDVAFVKTSTGFSRSGATLEDV
;
A
#
# COMPACT_ATOMS: atom_id res chain seq x y z
N ARG A 1 9.78 -19.00 45.46
CA ARG A 1 10.53 -17.94 44.75
C ARG A 1 10.59 -18.33 43.28
N SER A 2 9.76 -17.73 42.43
CA SER A 2 9.73 -17.98 40.98
C SER A 2 10.67 -16.99 40.29
N PRO A 3 11.49 -17.38 39.29
CA PRO A 3 12.43 -16.48 38.63
C PRO A 3 11.66 -15.57 37.67
N THR A 4 11.69 -14.28 37.94
CA THR A 4 11.21 -13.21 37.05
C THR A 4 11.92 -13.32 35.70
N GLY A 5 11.17 -13.69 34.65
CA GLY A 5 11.65 -13.65 33.28
C GLY A 5 12.07 -12.22 32.92
N ARG A 6 13.35 -12.03 32.60
CA ARG A 6 13.82 -10.77 32.02
C ARG A 6 13.15 -10.61 30.66
N ARG A 7 12.22 -9.66 30.55
CA ARG A 7 11.86 -9.10 29.25
C ARG A 7 13.10 -8.38 28.73
N THR A 8 13.77 -8.95 27.74
CA THR A 8 14.76 -8.21 26.95
C THR A 8 14.02 -7.13 26.17
N GLU A 9 14.24 -5.86 26.50
CA GLU A 9 13.79 -4.74 25.68
C GLU A 9 14.43 -4.86 24.30
N MET A 10 13.61 -5.11 23.27
CA MET A 10 14.04 -4.94 21.89
C MET A 10 14.22 -3.44 21.64
N LYS A 11 15.48 -2.99 21.60
CA LYS A 11 15.83 -1.67 21.08
C LYS A 11 15.81 -1.78 19.55
N ILE A 12 14.72 -1.33 18.94
CA ILE A 12 14.65 -1.21 17.48
C ILE A 12 15.29 0.12 17.10
N GLU A 13 16.37 0.07 16.31
CA GLU A 13 16.98 1.28 15.76
C GLU A 13 16.00 1.99 14.82
N PRO A 14 15.90 3.33 14.81
CA PRO A 14 14.95 4.07 13.97
C PRO A 14 15.02 3.71 12.48
N ALA A 15 16.22 3.41 11.96
CA ALA A 15 16.41 2.96 10.59
C ALA A 15 15.76 1.58 10.32
N ALA A 16 15.70 0.71 11.32
CA ALA A 16 15.02 -0.58 11.22
C ALA A 16 13.49 -0.46 11.29
N LEU A 17 12.97 0.66 11.83
CA LEU A 17 11.52 0.94 11.82
C LEU A 17 11.01 1.38 10.44
N ALA A 18 11.86 2.01 9.62
CA ALA A 18 11.47 2.52 8.31
C ALA A 18 10.89 1.42 7.40
N GLN A 19 11.41 0.20 7.51
CA GLN A 19 10.93 -0.99 6.78
C GLN A 19 9.53 -1.48 7.21
N TYR A 20 8.90 -0.84 8.19
CA TYR A 20 7.53 -1.13 8.63
C TYR A 20 6.59 0.07 8.41
N ILE A 21 7.04 1.09 7.69
CA ILE A 21 6.30 2.34 7.46
C ILE A 21 5.90 2.44 5.99
N ASP A 22 4.60 2.57 5.76
CA ASP A 22 4.03 2.93 4.46
C ASP A 22 3.87 4.46 4.41
N HIS A 23 4.71 5.15 3.62
CA HIS A 23 4.69 6.61 3.54
C HIS A 23 3.47 7.07 2.74
N THR A 24 2.51 7.71 3.40
CA THR A 24 1.14 7.82 2.90
C THR A 24 0.74 9.25 2.59
N LEU A 25 0.20 9.48 1.38
CA LEU A 25 -0.49 10.70 0.98
C LEU A 25 -1.74 10.37 0.15
N LEU A 26 -2.88 10.32 0.84
CA LEU A 26 -4.19 10.02 0.26
C LEU A 26 -5.10 11.24 0.16
N ALA A 27 -4.59 12.44 0.44
CA ALA A 27 -5.34 13.68 0.26
C ALA A 27 -5.83 13.78 -1.21
N ALA A 28 -7.12 14.05 -1.40
CA ALA A 28 -7.74 14.07 -2.72
C ALA A 28 -7.17 15.18 -3.62
N ASP A 29 -6.66 16.25 -3.01
CA ASP A 29 -6.04 17.41 -3.64
C ASP A 29 -4.50 17.33 -3.69
N ALA A 30 -3.91 16.16 -3.38
CA ALA A 30 -2.46 15.96 -3.43
C ALA A 30 -1.88 16.29 -4.82
N THR A 31 -0.95 17.25 -4.86
CA THR A 31 -0.31 17.69 -6.10
C THR A 31 0.80 16.75 -6.53
N ARG A 32 1.17 16.81 -7.81
CA ARG A 32 2.30 16.00 -8.34
C ARG A 32 3.61 16.34 -7.61
N GLU A 33 3.83 17.59 -7.22
CA GLU A 33 5.01 18.02 -6.46
C GLU A 33 5.06 17.39 -5.06
N GLN A 34 3.90 17.26 -4.41
CA GLN A 34 3.78 16.56 -3.12
C GLN A 34 4.03 15.06 -3.29
N ILE A 35 3.50 14.43 -4.34
CA ILE A 35 3.76 13.01 -4.64
C ILE A 35 5.24 12.78 -4.95
N ALA A 36 5.90 13.70 -5.66
CA ALA A 36 7.33 13.63 -5.93
C ALA A 36 8.16 13.75 -4.65
N THR A 37 7.71 14.60 -3.72
CA THR A 37 8.32 14.73 -2.40
C THR A 37 8.14 13.46 -1.58
N LEU A 38 6.94 12.89 -1.55
CA LEU A 38 6.65 11.61 -0.91
C LEU A 38 7.58 10.49 -1.41
N CYS A 39 7.70 10.35 -2.73
CA CYS A 39 8.55 9.30 -3.34
C CYS A 39 10.02 9.51 -2.98
N ARG A 40 10.51 10.76 -3.04
CA ARG A 40 11.88 11.09 -2.67
C ARG A 40 12.17 10.79 -1.20
N GLU A 41 11.31 11.21 -0.29
CA GLU A 41 11.46 10.96 1.15
C GLU A 41 11.44 9.46 1.47
N ALA A 42 10.56 8.69 0.81
CA ALA A 42 10.52 7.24 0.95
C ALA A 42 11.83 6.59 0.51
N GLN A 43 12.42 7.04 -0.59
CA GLN A 43 13.71 6.56 -1.07
C GLN A 43 14.88 7.00 -0.15
N GLU A 44 14.85 8.24 0.36
CA GLU A 44 15.90 8.80 1.22
C GLU A 44 15.94 8.16 2.61
N HIS A 45 14.78 7.92 3.22
CA HIS A 45 14.66 7.34 4.56
C HIS A 45 14.51 5.82 4.56
N GLY A 46 14.25 5.24 3.39
CA GLY A 46 14.06 3.82 3.25
C GLY A 46 12.76 3.31 3.88
N PHE A 47 11.66 4.01 3.61
CA PHE A 47 10.32 3.51 3.96
C PHE A 47 9.94 2.31 3.11
N TYR A 48 9.04 1.45 3.59
CA TYR A 48 8.69 0.20 2.90
C TYR A 48 7.93 0.44 1.59
N SER A 49 6.91 1.29 1.62
CA SER A 49 6.09 1.62 0.45
C SER A 49 5.69 3.09 0.42
N VAL A 50 5.18 3.52 -0.74
CA VAL A 50 4.42 4.77 -0.86
C VAL A 50 2.95 4.44 -1.08
N CYS A 51 2.06 5.11 -0.35
CA CYS A 51 0.62 4.94 -0.45
C CYS A 51 -0.02 6.20 -1.04
N VAL A 52 -0.64 6.04 -2.21
CA VAL A 52 -1.20 7.13 -3.00
C VAL A 52 -2.55 6.74 -3.60
N ASN A 53 -3.35 7.74 -3.99
CA ASN A 53 -4.59 7.49 -4.73
C ASN A 53 -4.30 6.85 -6.09
N SER A 54 -5.22 6.02 -6.61
CA SER A 54 -5.03 5.25 -7.85
C SER A 54 -4.56 6.09 -9.04
N GLY A 55 -5.15 7.28 -9.24
CA GLY A 55 -4.75 8.21 -10.32
C GLY A 55 -3.32 8.78 -10.19
N GLN A 56 -2.70 8.71 -9.02
CA GLN A 56 -1.32 9.13 -8.79
C GLN A 56 -0.30 8.01 -9.04
N VAL A 57 -0.73 6.74 -9.05
CA VAL A 57 0.18 5.58 -9.13
C VAL A 57 1.09 5.61 -10.37
N PRO A 58 0.62 5.90 -11.60
CA PRO A 58 1.51 5.90 -12.76
C PRO A 58 2.69 6.87 -12.63
N TYR A 59 2.49 8.01 -11.96
CA TYR A 59 3.54 8.99 -11.70
C TYR A 59 4.45 8.58 -10.55
N ALA A 60 3.89 8.05 -9.45
CA ALA A 60 4.70 7.51 -8.36
C ALA A 60 5.61 6.37 -8.86
N ALA A 61 5.07 5.47 -9.67
CA ALA A 61 5.81 4.37 -10.29
C ALA A 61 6.95 4.85 -11.20
N SER A 62 6.71 5.89 -12.01
CA SER A 62 7.78 6.44 -12.87
C SER A 62 8.92 7.02 -12.05
N LEU A 63 8.62 7.74 -10.97
CA LEU A 63 9.64 8.32 -10.08
C LEU A 63 10.45 7.25 -9.33
N LEU A 64 9.77 6.20 -8.85
CA LEU A 64 10.41 5.08 -8.15
C LEU A 64 11.30 4.24 -9.08
N THR A 65 10.93 4.14 -10.36
CA THR A 65 11.71 3.43 -11.38
C THR A 65 12.92 4.26 -11.87
N GLU A 66 12.75 5.58 -12.06
CA GLU A 66 13.81 6.50 -12.53
C GLU A 66 14.84 6.83 -11.44
N GLY A 67 14.46 6.73 -10.16
CA GLY A 67 15.32 6.92 -9.00
C GLY A 67 16.34 5.79 -8.80
N ARG A 68 17.35 5.71 -9.67
CA ARG A 68 18.57 4.89 -9.52
C ARG A 68 18.39 3.52 -8.85
N VAL A 69 18.07 2.53 -9.69
CA VAL A 69 18.07 1.06 -9.49
C VAL A 69 19.37 0.45 -8.90
N LYS A 70 20.32 1.24 -8.38
CA LYS A 70 21.50 0.72 -7.67
C LYS A 70 21.63 1.17 -6.21
N GLN A 71 20.77 2.07 -5.73
CA GLN A 71 20.81 2.56 -4.35
C GLN A 71 19.50 2.28 -3.59
N ALA A 72 18.35 2.18 -4.26
CA ALA A 72 17.06 1.91 -3.64
C ALA A 72 16.83 0.46 -3.18
N ILE A 73 17.53 -0.52 -3.77
CA ILE A 73 17.49 -1.93 -3.32
C ILE A 73 18.08 -2.09 -1.91
N ALA A 74 18.85 -1.11 -1.41
CA ALA A 74 19.34 -1.09 -0.03
C ALA A 74 18.46 -0.25 0.93
N ALA A 75 17.49 0.51 0.40
CA ALA A 75 16.65 1.43 1.18
C ALA A 75 15.21 0.92 1.38
N GLY A 76 14.70 0.01 0.56
CA GLY A 76 13.46 -0.72 0.91
C GLY A 76 12.14 -0.03 0.54
N ALA A 77 12.15 1.16 -0.09
CA ALA A 77 10.97 1.69 -0.79
C ALA A 77 10.81 0.95 -2.11
N GLY A 78 10.20 -0.22 -2.03
CA GLY A 78 10.11 -1.18 -3.12
C GLY A 78 8.72 -1.37 -3.68
N GLU A 79 7.68 -0.84 -3.03
CA GLU A 79 6.28 -1.17 -3.34
C GLU A 79 5.40 0.09 -3.42
N ILE A 80 4.24 -0.04 -4.08
CA ILE A 80 3.20 0.99 -4.13
C ILE A 80 1.90 0.41 -3.55
N ASP A 81 1.30 1.16 -2.64
CA ASP A 81 -0.06 0.90 -2.14
C ASP A 81 -1.06 1.78 -2.90
N MET A 82 -2.10 1.17 -3.47
CA MET A 82 -3.27 1.87 -4.00
C MET A 82 -4.50 1.58 -3.14
N VAL A 83 -5.48 2.48 -3.14
CA VAL A 83 -6.81 2.21 -2.57
C VAL A 83 -7.76 1.72 -3.66
N LEU A 84 -8.47 0.63 -3.38
CA LEU A 84 -9.51 0.08 -4.23
C LEU A 84 -10.60 1.12 -4.50
N ASN A 85 -11.20 1.09 -5.69
CA ASN A 85 -12.45 1.82 -5.94
C ASN A 85 -13.64 1.17 -5.20
N VAL A 86 -13.76 1.48 -3.90
CA VAL A 86 -14.78 0.93 -3.00
C VAL A 86 -16.20 1.23 -3.50
N GLY A 87 -16.43 2.41 -4.09
CA GLY A 87 -17.73 2.78 -4.65
C GLY A 87 -18.16 1.82 -5.76
N ALA A 88 -17.28 1.63 -6.76
CA ALA A 88 -17.54 0.72 -7.87
C ALA A 88 -17.76 -0.74 -7.40
N LEU A 89 -16.98 -1.20 -6.41
CA LEU A 89 -17.17 -2.55 -5.84
C LEU A 89 -18.55 -2.70 -5.19
N LYS A 90 -18.98 -1.69 -4.42
CA LYS A 90 -20.29 -1.70 -3.73
C LYS A 90 -21.46 -1.64 -4.70
N ASP A 91 -21.28 -0.95 -5.83
CA ASP A 91 -22.26 -0.88 -6.91
C ASP A 91 -22.25 -2.14 -7.81
N GLY A 92 -21.39 -3.12 -7.52
CA GLY A 92 -21.29 -4.38 -8.28
C GLY A 92 -20.62 -4.24 -9.64
N LEU A 93 -19.91 -3.12 -9.89
CA LEU A 93 -19.20 -2.82 -11.13
C LEU A 93 -17.82 -3.51 -11.14
N LEU A 94 -17.82 -4.84 -11.10
CA LEU A 94 -16.60 -5.64 -10.91
C LEU A 94 -15.58 -5.46 -12.05
N ASP A 95 -16.05 -5.32 -13.29
CA ASP A 95 -15.19 -5.07 -14.45
C ASP A 95 -14.43 -3.74 -14.28
N GLN A 96 -15.12 -2.69 -13.83
CA GLN A 96 -14.48 -1.39 -13.58
C GLN A 96 -13.43 -1.46 -12.47
N VAL A 97 -13.68 -2.25 -11.43
CA VAL A 97 -12.70 -2.49 -10.35
C VAL A 97 -11.48 -3.23 -10.87
N SER A 98 -11.71 -4.30 -11.65
CA SER A 98 -10.64 -5.09 -12.26
C SER A 98 -9.80 -4.25 -13.21
N ASP A 99 -10.43 -3.48 -14.09
CA ASP A 99 -9.77 -2.61 -15.07
C ASP A 99 -8.93 -1.52 -14.39
N ASP A 100 -9.40 -0.92 -13.30
CA ASP A 100 -8.65 0.08 -12.52
C ASP A 100 -7.38 -0.52 -11.91
N ILE A 101 -7.51 -1.68 -11.25
CA ILE A 101 -6.34 -2.39 -10.67
C ILE A 101 -5.38 -2.82 -11.77
N ALA A 102 -5.89 -3.36 -12.89
CA ALA A 102 -5.07 -3.82 -13.99
C ALA A 102 -4.28 -2.68 -14.63
N ALA A 103 -4.91 -1.52 -14.84
CA ALA A 103 -4.24 -0.33 -15.36
C ALA A 103 -3.13 0.15 -14.42
N VAL A 104 -3.40 0.15 -13.10
CA VAL A 104 -2.41 0.51 -12.09
C VAL A 104 -1.26 -0.50 -12.06
N LYS A 105 -1.54 -1.80 -12.03
CA LYS A 105 -0.55 -2.88 -12.07
C LYS A 105 0.35 -2.77 -13.30
N GLN A 106 -0.25 -2.50 -14.47
CA GLN A 106 0.51 -2.25 -15.69
C GLN A 106 1.43 -1.04 -15.56
N ALA A 107 0.96 0.06 -14.95
CA ALA A 107 1.76 1.25 -14.73
C ALA A 107 2.91 1.05 -13.72
N CYS A 108 2.71 0.18 -12.73
CA CYS A 108 3.76 -0.22 -11.78
C CYS A 108 4.90 -1.01 -12.43
N GLY A 109 4.64 -1.72 -13.53
CA GLY A 109 5.65 -2.53 -14.21
C GLY A 109 6.25 -3.58 -13.27
N ALA A 110 7.54 -3.43 -12.97
CA ALA A 110 8.26 -4.35 -12.06
C ALA A 110 8.08 -4.01 -10.57
N VAL A 111 7.52 -2.84 -10.24
CA VAL A 111 7.29 -2.42 -8.85
C VAL A 111 6.08 -3.20 -8.30
N PRO A 112 6.21 -3.96 -7.19
CA PRO A 112 5.09 -4.60 -6.54
C PRO A 112 3.95 -3.62 -6.21
N LEU A 113 2.72 -4.06 -6.50
CA LEU A 113 1.49 -3.34 -6.17
C LEU A 113 0.80 -4.04 -5.00
N LYS A 114 0.40 -3.25 -4.00
CA LYS A 114 -0.47 -3.63 -2.89
C LYS A 114 -1.81 -2.90 -3.04
N VAL A 115 -2.91 -3.62 -2.88
CA VAL A 115 -4.26 -3.03 -3.00
C VAL A 115 -4.93 -2.98 -1.63
N ILE A 116 -5.28 -1.77 -1.18
CA ILE A 116 -6.02 -1.52 0.07
C ILE A 116 -7.52 -1.65 -0.21
N LEU A 117 -8.16 -2.63 0.42
CA LEU A 117 -9.58 -2.95 0.21
C LEU A 117 -10.52 -2.02 0.99
N GLU A 118 -10.05 -1.45 2.10
CA GLU A 118 -10.85 -0.72 3.08
C GLU A 118 -11.99 -1.59 3.65
N THR A 119 -11.62 -2.72 4.26
CA THR A 119 -12.53 -3.79 4.71
C THR A 119 -13.66 -3.31 5.61
N CYS A 120 -13.47 -2.24 6.39
CA CYS A 120 -14.52 -1.69 7.25
C CYS A 120 -15.74 -1.12 6.48
N LEU A 121 -15.61 -0.92 5.17
CA LEU A 121 -16.69 -0.44 4.31
C LEU A 121 -17.40 -1.55 3.51
N LEU A 122 -16.90 -2.78 3.61
CA LEU A 122 -17.28 -3.92 2.80
C LEU A 122 -17.91 -5.04 3.65
N ASP A 123 -18.89 -5.73 3.08
CA ASP A 123 -19.34 -7.02 3.61
C ASP A 123 -18.42 -8.18 3.17
N ASP A 124 -18.60 -9.37 3.73
CA ASP A 124 -17.72 -10.52 3.46
C ASP A 124 -17.77 -10.99 2.00
N ALA A 125 -18.91 -10.83 1.32
CA ALA A 125 -19.05 -11.16 -0.09
C ALA A 125 -18.25 -10.19 -0.97
N GLN A 126 -18.25 -8.90 -0.63
CA GLN A 126 -17.46 -7.86 -1.27
C GLN A 126 -15.97 -8.03 -1.01
N LYS A 127 -15.56 -8.34 0.24
CA LYS A 127 -14.16 -8.66 0.57
C LYS A 127 -13.66 -9.85 -0.25
N THR A 128 -14.46 -10.92 -0.32
CA THR A 128 -14.14 -12.11 -1.12
C THR A 128 -13.95 -11.76 -2.59
N LYS A 129 -14.89 -11.00 -3.19
CA LYS A 129 -14.78 -10.53 -4.58
C LYS A 129 -13.49 -9.73 -4.82
N ALA A 130 -13.18 -8.80 -3.92
CA ALA A 130 -12.01 -7.95 -4.07
C ALA A 130 -10.71 -8.76 -4.02
N CYS A 131 -10.62 -9.74 -3.11
CA CYS A 131 -9.51 -10.68 -3.04
C CYS A 131 -9.41 -11.56 -4.29
N GLU A 132 -10.53 -12.04 -4.84
CA GLU A 132 -10.57 -12.82 -6.08
C GLU A 132 -10.00 -12.01 -7.26
N ILE A 133 -10.46 -10.77 -7.45
CA ILE A 133 -9.96 -9.87 -8.48
C ILE A 133 -8.45 -9.63 -8.32
N CYS A 134 -7.99 -9.31 -7.09
CA CYS A 134 -6.57 -9.08 -6.83
C CYS A 134 -5.72 -10.33 -7.14
N ARG A 135 -6.23 -11.52 -6.82
CA ARG A 135 -5.56 -12.80 -7.12
C ARG A 135 -5.50 -13.06 -8.62
N GLU A 136 -6.57 -12.80 -9.36
CA GLU A 136 -6.62 -12.99 -10.82
C GLU A 136 -5.66 -12.06 -11.56
N LEU A 137 -5.43 -10.86 -11.03
CA LEU A 137 -4.52 -9.86 -11.58
C LEU A 137 -3.06 -9.99 -11.11
N ASP A 138 -2.74 -11.02 -10.32
CA ASP A 138 -1.41 -11.26 -9.75
C ASP A 138 -0.87 -10.02 -9.00
N VAL A 139 -1.74 -9.40 -8.21
CA VAL A 139 -1.38 -8.33 -7.26
C VAL A 139 -0.51 -8.94 -6.17
N ALA A 140 0.56 -8.25 -5.77
CA ALA A 140 1.54 -8.81 -4.84
C ALA A 140 0.93 -9.00 -3.43
N PHE A 141 0.12 -8.03 -3.00
CA PHE A 141 -0.47 -8.02 -1.67
C PHE A 141 -1.86 -7.37 -1.65
N VAL A 142 -2.70 -7.83 -0.74
CA VAL A 142 -3.90 -7.09 -0.31
C VAL A 142 -3.65 -6.49 1.07
N LYS A 143 -4.21 -5.31 1.30
CA LYS A 143 -4.16 -4.59 2.57
C LYS A 143 -5.57 -4.30 3.05
N THR A 144 -5.79 -4.47 4.34
CA THR A 144 -7.11 -4.36 4.94
C THR A 144 -7.63 -2.92 4.93
N SER A 145 -6.87 -1.95 5.44
CA SER A 145 -7.37 -0.61 5.68
C SER A 145 -6.37 0.50 5.35
N THR A 146 -6.88 1.70 5.09
CA THR A 146 -6.05 2.90 4.89
C THR A 146 -5.61 3.53 6.22
N GLY A 147 -6.38 3.29 7.29
CA GLY A 147 -6.22 3.96 8.58
C GLY A 147 -6.90 5.34 8.67
N PHE A 148 -7.56 5.80 7.59
CA PHE A 148 -8.26 7.10 7.55
C PHE A 148 -9.79 6.96 7.61
N SER A 149 -10.32 5.73 7.57
CA SER A 149 -11.77 5.43 7.58
C SER A 149 -12.31 5.21 9.00
N ARG A 150 -13.57 4.74 9.12
CA ARG A 150 -14.30 4.56 10.40
C ARG A 150 -13.58 3.64 11.39
N SER A 151 -12.93 2.59 10.92
CA SER A 151 -12.17 1.65 11.74
C SER A 151 -11.08 0.98 10.90
N GLY A 152 -10.03 0.48 11.56
CA GLY A 152 -8.98 -0.31 10.92
C GLY A 152 -9.34 -1.80 10.79
N ALA A 153 -8.30 -2.61 10.56
CA ALA A 153 -8.40 -4.06 10.41
C ALA A 153 -8.97 -4.75 11.65
N THR A 154 -9.80 -5.77 11.44
CA THR A 154 -10.21 -6.71 12.50
C THR A 154 -9.46 -8.04 12.35
N LEU A 155 -9.48 -8.90 13.38
CA LEU A 155 -8.91 -10.25 13.29
C LEU A 155 -9.65 -11.13 12.28
N GLU A 156 -10.91 -10.84 11.98
CA GLU A 156 -11.71 -11.58 11.01
C GLU A 156 -11.35 -11.22 9.56
N ASP A 157 -10.70 -10.07 9.34
CA ASP A 157 -10.29 -9.59 8.02
C ASP A 157 -8.92 -10.14 7.55
N VAL A 158 -8.20 -10.88 8.41
CA VAL A 158 -6.81 -11.35 8.18
C VAL A 158 -6.77 -12.87 8.05
#